data_AF-A0A1F7NT88-F1
#
_entry.id   AF-A0A1F7NT88-F1
#
_cell.length_a   1.000
_cell.length_b   1.000
_cell.length_c   1.000
_cell.angle_alpha   90.00
_cell.angle_beta   90.00
_cell.angle_gamma   90.00
#
_symmetry.space_group_name_H-M   'P 1'
#
loop_
_entity.id
_entity.type
_entity.pdbx_description
1 polymer ?
#
loop_
_entity_poly.entity_id
_entity_poly.type
_entity_poly.pdbx_seq_one_letter_code
_entity_poly.pdbx_strand_id
1 'polypeptide(L)'
;MAPLVLIVEDIEDNLILIKNLLELADFRVVEARDGREALAQAQAHHPDLILLDMSLPEIDGWTVARTLRQLPDFRSTRIVALTAHAMHGDREKTLEAGCDEFMTKPIDVPSFVPAVTKILEGQRG
;
A
#
# COMPACT_ATOMS: atom_id res chain seq x y z
N MET A 1 -1.76 -11.79 16.20
CA MET A 1 -2.55 -12.10 14.99
C MET A 1 -1.70 -11.78 13.79
N ALA A 2 -1.89 -12.49 12.67
CA ALA A 2 -1.21 -12.18 11.41
C ALA A 2 -1.53 -10.73 10.97
N PRO A 3 -0.54 -9.95 10.50
CA PRO A 3 -0.77 -8.60 10.03
C PRO A 3 -1.75 -8.56 8.86
N LEU A 4 -2.58 -7.53 8.83
CA LEU A 4 -3.53 -7.27 7.77
C LEU A 4 -2.99 -6.23 6.80
N VAL A 5 -2.92 -6.59 5.52
CA VAL A 5 -2.49 -5.72 4.44
C VAL A 5 -3.68 -5.41 3.53
N LEU A 6 -3.93 -4.13 3.28
CA LEU A 6 -4.82 -3.68 2.21
C LEU A 6 -4.00 -3.47 0.94
N ILE A 7 -4.36 -4.18 -0.13
CA ILE A 7 -3.79 -3.97 -1.47
C ILE A 7 -4.77 -3.14 -2.29
N VAL A 8 -4.28 -2.04 -2.86
CA VAL A 8 -5.06 -1.18 -3.75
C VAL A 8 -4.41 -1.18 -5.13
N GLU A 9 -5.04 -1.88 -6.07
CA GLU A 9 -4.51 -2.14 -7.42
C GLU A 9 -5.68 -2.43 -8.38
N ASP A 10 -5.73 -1.72 -9.50
CA ASP A 10 -6.76 -1.89 -10.53
C ASP A 10 -6.42 -3.02 -11.52
N ILE A 11 -5.13 -3.28 -11.77
CA ILE A 11 -4.68 -4.35 -12.65
C ILE A 11 -4.74 -5.72 -11.96
N GLU A 12 -5.60 -6.60 -12.49
CA GLU A 12 -5.88 -7.91 -11.89
C GLU A 12 -4.66 -8.81 -11.72
N ASP A 13 -3.79 -8.89 -12.72
CA ASP A 13 -2.59 -9.74 -12.64
C ASP A 13 -1.63 -9.27 -11.53
N ASN A 14 -1.46 -7.95 -11.36
CA ASN A 14 -0.65 -7.37 -10.29
C ASN A 14 -1.25 -7.68 -8.92
N LEU A 15 -2.57 -7.52 -8.77
CA LEU A 15 -3.27 -7.79 -7.53
C LEU A 15 -3.13 -9.27 -7.13
N ILE A 16 -3.37 -10.19 -8.07
CA ILE A 16 -3.23 -11.63 -7.84
C ILE A 16 -1.79 -11.97 -7.43
N LEU A 17 -0.79 -11.41 -8.13
CA LEU A 17 0.62 -11.62 -7.78
C LEU A 17 0.91 -11.16 -6.34
N ILE A 18 0.59 -9.91 -6.01
CA ILE A 18 0.89 -9.33 -4.68
C ILE A 18 0.16 -10.12 -3.59
N LYS A 19 -1.13 -10.41 -3.79
CA LYS A 19 -1.93 -11.20 -2.84
C LYS A 19 -1.30 -12.55 -2.56
N ASN A 20 -0.98 -13.32 -3.61
CA ASN A 20 -0.41 -14.65 -3.46
C ASN A 20 0.92 -14.62 -2.68
N LEU A 21 1.78 -13.63 -2.96
CA LEU A 21 3.05 -13.48 -2.26
C LEU A 21 2.86 -13.20 -0.76
N LEU A 22 1.89 -12.35 -0.41
CA LEU A 22 1.59 -12.00 0.97
C LEU A 22 0.91 -13.15 1.72
N GLU A 23 -0.07 -13.82 1.12
CA GLU A 23 -0.76 -14.96 1.74
C GLU A 23 0.19 -16.15 1.97
N LEU A 24 1.11 -16.43 1.04
CA LEU A 24 2.17 -17.43 1.22
C LEU A 24 3.14 -17.08 2.37
N ALA A 25 3.20 -15.81 2.75
CA ALA A 25 4.01 -15.31 3.85
C ALA A 25 3.18 -15.06 5.14
N ASP A 26 2.02 -15.72 5.26
CA ASP A 26 1.13 -15.67 6.43
C ASP A 26 0.54 -14.27 6.73
N PHE A 27 0.48 -13.37 5.76
CA PHE A 27 -0.28 -12.13 5.88
C PHE A 27 -1.77 -12.37 5.60
N ARG A 28 -2.63 -11.60 6.25
CA ARG A 28 -4.03 -11.47 5.85
C ARG A 28 -4.13 -10.35 4.83
N VAL A 29 -4.99 -10.51 3.83
CA VAL A 29 -5.14 -9.55 2.74
C VAL A 29 -6.58 -9.08 2.61
N VAL A 30 -6.76 -7.78 2.38
CA VAL A 30 -7.99 -7.17 1.86
C VAL A 30 -7.64 -6.46 0.57
N GLU A 31 -8.56 -6.44 -0.37
CA GLU A 31 -8.35 -5.92 -1.72
C GLU A 31 -9.26 -4.72 -2.00
N ALA A 32 -8.77 -3.78 -2.79
CA ALA A 32 -9.53 -2.70 -3.38
C ALA A 32 -9.06 -2.47 -4.82
N ARG A 33 -10.02 -2.24 -5.74
CA ARG A 33 -9.74 -2.05 -7.17
C ARG A 33 -9.67 -0.60 -7.61
N ASP A 34 -10.15 0.31 -6.78
CA ASP A 34 -10.15 1.75 -7.04
C ASP A 34 -9.96 2.54 -5.73
N GLY A 35 -9.77 3.86 -5.83
CA GLY A 35 -9.55 4.70 -4.67
C GLY A 35 -10.75 4.82 -3.72
N ARG A 36 -11.98 4.62 -4.20
CA ARG A 36 -13.20 4.66 -3.37
C ARG A 36 -13.31 3.39 -2.52
N GLU A 37 -13.09 2.23 -3.14
CA GLU A 37 -12.97 0.95 -2.44
C GLU A 37 -11.84 0.99 -1.43
N ALA A 38 -10.68 1.57 -1.78
CA ALA A 38 -9.56 1.69 -0.87
C ALA A 38 -9.93 2.38 0.44
N LEU A 39 -10.62 3.53 0.35
CA LEU A 39 -11.08 4.28 1.53
C LEU A 39 -12.11 3.50 2.35
N ALA A 40 -13.07 2.84 1.67
CA ALA A 40 -14.09 2.05 2.34
C ALA A 40 -13.49 0.83 3.07
N GLN A 41 -12.59 0.09 2.41
CA GLN A 41 -11.92 -1.08 2.96
C GLN A 41 -10.98 -0.70 4.11
N ALA A 42 -10.24 0.41 3.97
CA ALA A 42 -9.38 0.90 5.04
C ALA A 42 -10.19 1.16 6.32
N GLN A 43 -11.30 1.89 6.22
CA GLN A 43 -12.20 2.19 7.35
C GLN A 43 -12.87 0.95 7.93
N ALA A 44 -13.28 -0.01 7.09
CA ALA A 44 -13.94 -1.22 7.57
C ALA A 44 -12.98 -2.17 8.32
N HIS A 45 -11.71 -2.22 7.91
CA HIS A 45 -10.79 -3.27 8.33
C HIS A 45 -9.60 -2.80 9.16
N HIS A 46 -9.27 -1.50 9.17
CA HIS A 46 -8.12 -0.93 9.86
C HIS A 46 -6.82 -1.75 9.64
N PRO A 47 -6.34 -1.84 8.39
CA PRO A 47 -5.14 -2.63 8.07
C PRO A 47 -3.89 -2.08 8.78
N ASP A 48 -2.94 -2.97 9.06
CA ASP A 48 -1.64 -2.61 9.62
C ASP A 48 -0.75 -1.91 8.56
N LEU A 49 -0.95 -2.25 7.28
CA LEU A 49 -0.23 -1.69 6.14
C LEU A 49 -1.13 -1.59 4.90
N ILE A 50 -0.94 -0.54 4.11
CA ILE A 50 -1.62 -0.29 2.86
C ILE A 50 -0.57 -0.25 1.75
N LEU A 51 -0.70 -1.14 0.76
CA LEU A 51 0.03 -1.10 -0.50
C LEU A 51 -0.85 -0.38 -1.51
N LEU A 52 -0.40 0.78 -1.99
CA LEU A 52 -1.23 1.69 -2.75
C LEU A 52 -0.62 1.98 -4.11
N ASP A 53 -1.25 1.52 -5.19
CA ASP A 53 -0.89 1.98 -6.53
C ASP A 53 -1.12 3.49 -6.65
N MET A 54 -0.13 4.20 -7.17
CA MET A 54 -0.24 5.62 -7.48
C MET A 54 -1.05 5.88 -8.75
N SER A 55 -1.19 4.90 -9.63
CA SER A 55 -1.82 5.02 -10.96
C SER A 55 -3.22 4.42 -11.03
N LEU A 56 -4.10 4.80 -10.08
CA LEU A 56 -5.48 4.32 -10.04
C LEU A 56 -6.43 5.10 -10.98
N PRO A 57 -7.52 4.48 -11.46
CA PRO A 57 -8.58 5.17 -12.17
C PRO A 57 -9.43 6.04 -11.24
N GLU A 58 -9.99 7.12 -11.79
CA GLU A 58 -10.90 8.09 -11.13
C GLU A 58 -10.28 8.88 -9.97
N ILE A 59 -9.87 8.19 -8.90
CA ILE A 59 -9.20 8.74 -7.72
C ILE A 59 -7.79 8.15 -7.69
N ASP A 60 -6.80 8.98 -7.96
CA ASP A 60 -5.40 8.55 -7.91
C ASP A 60 -4.94 8.18 -6.49
N GLY A 61 -3.88 7.36 -6.41
CA GLY A 61 -3.33 6.90 -5.14
C GLY A 61 -2.81 8.06 -4.27
N TRP A 62 -2.37 9.16 -4.88
CA TRP A 62 -1.96 10.37 -4.18
C TRP A 62 -3.09 10.95 -3.33
N THR A 63 -4.27 11.05 -3.92
CA THR A 63 -5.49 11.57 -3.29
C THR A 63 -5.98 10.62 -2.21
N VAL A 64 -5.92 9.30 -2.44
CA VAL A 64 -6.23 8.29 -1.42
C VAL A 64 -5.32 8.44 -0.20
N ALA A 65 -4.00 8.49 -0.40
CA ALA A 65 -3.03 8.64 0.68
C ALA A 65 -3.29 9.90 1.51
N ARG A 66 -3.48 11.05 0.85
CA ARG A 66 -3.80 12.33 1.52
C ARG A 66 -5.09 12.25 2.32
N THR A 67 -6.11 11.63 1.76
CA THR A 67 -7.42 11.47 2.43
C THR A 67 -7.27 10.61 3.68
N LEU A 68 -6.57 9.47 3.58
CA LEU A 68 -6.29 8.61 4.74
C LEU A 68 -5.53 9.38 5.83
N ARG A 69 -4.51 10.18 5.49
CA ARG A 69 -3.76 10.96 6.49
C ARG A 69 -4.58 12.03 7.21
N GLN A 70 -5.67 12.50 6.62
CA GLN A 70 -6.57 13.43 7.29
C GLN A 70 -7.43 12.74 8.37
N LEU A 71 -7.58 11.41 8.29
CA LEU A 71 -8.34 10.62 9.25
C LEU A 71 -7.47 10.26 10.46
N PRO A 72 -7.91 10.52 11.72
CA PRO A 72 -7.14 10.23 12.92
C PRO A 72 -6.66 8.77 13.00
N ASP A 73 -7.51 7.83 12.61
CA ASP A 73 -7.27 6.39 12.72
C ASP A 73 -6.16 5.86 11.79
N PHE A 74 -5.80 6.64 10.75
CA PHE A 74 -4.82 6.24 9.72
C PHE A 74 -3.55 7.09 9.75
N ARG A 75 -3.39 7.98 10.74
CA ARG A 75 -2.17 8.79 10.89
C ARG A 75 -0.91 7.96 11.11
N SER A 76 -1.05 6.78 11.73
CA SER A 76 0.04 5.85 12.02
C SER A 76 0.04 4.59 11.15
N THR A 77 -1.02 4.37 10.36
CA THR A 77 -1.09 3.24 9.41
C THR A 77 0.01 3.40 8.37
N ARG A 78 0.71 2.31 8.03
CA ARG A 78 1.76 2.41 7.02
C ARG A 78 1.17 2.45 5.63
N ILE A 79 1.57 3.44 4.84
CA ILE A 79 1.16 3.59 3.44
C ILE A 79 2.41 3.48 2.58
N VAL A 80 2.48 2.43 1.77
CA VAL A 80 3.58 2.18 0.83
C VAL A 80 3.08 2.43 -0.59
N ALA A 81 3.69 3.39 -1.26
CA ALA A 81 3.38 3.70 -2.65
C ALA A 81 3.93 2.62 -3.59
N LEU A 82 3.11 2.09 -4.49
CA LEU A 82 3.55 1.29 -5.63
C LEU A 82 3.58 2.20 -6.86
N THR A 83 4.76 2.41 -7.45
CA THR A 83 4.94 3.36 -8.57
C THR A 83 5.74 2.75 -9.72
N ALA A 84 5.35 3.04 -10.95
CA ALA A 84 6.13 2.67 -12.14
C ALA A 84 7.38 3.56 -12.33
N HIS A 85 7.43 4.71 -11.67
CA HIS A 85 8.51 5.68 -11.81
C HIS A 85 9.24 5.85 -10.47
N ALA A 86 10.54 5.55 -10.48
CA ALA A 86 11.46 5.68 -9.36
C ALA A 86 12.28 6.99 -9.44
N MET A 87 11.78 8.00 -10.15
CA MET A 87 12.55 9.21 -10.39
C MET A 87 12.67 10.03 -9.10
N HIS A 88 13.79 10.74 -8.95
CA HIS A 88 14.13 11.51 -7.74
C HIS A 88 13.01 12.45 -7.24
N GLY A 89 12.19 13.00 -8.14
CA GLY A 89 11.06 13.87 -7.79
C GLY A 89 9.81 13.14 -7.29
N ASP A 90 9.70 11.83 -7.49
CA ASP A 90 8.53 11.07 -7.05
C ASP A 90 8.64 10.69 -5.56
N ARG A 91 9.87 10.56 -5.03
CA ARG A 91 10.09 10.34 -3.60
C ARG A 91 9.56 11.49 -2.74
N GLU A 92 9.87 12.72 -3.12
CA GLU A 92 9.37 13.91 -2.41
C GLU A 92 7.85 13.97 -2.46
N LYS A 93 7.26 13.73 -3.64
CA LYS A 93 5.80 13.65 -3.79
C LYS A 93 5.19 12.57 -2.91
N THR A 94 5.81 11.37 -2.81
CA THR A 94 5.29 10.27 -1.94
C THR A 94 5.22 10.70 -0.50
N LEU A 95 6.25 11.38 -0.01
CA LEU A 95 6.27 11.91 1.35
C LEU A 95 5.25 13.05 1.53
N GLU A 96 5.12 13.96 0.56
CA GLU A 96 4.13 15.05 0.60
C GLU A 96 2.69 14.56 0.58
N ALA A 97 2.41 13.46 -0.12
CA ALA A 97 1.09 12.82 -0.10
C ALA A 97 0.84 12.01 1.17
N GLY A 98 1.86 11.83 2.00
CA GLY A 98 1.78 11.12 3.27
C GLY A 98 2.05 9.62 3.17
N CYS A 99 2.70 9.14 2.11
CA CYS A 99 3.23 7.78 2.10
C CYS A 99 4.49 7.71 2.97
N ASP A 100 4.70 6.58 3.64
CA ASP A 100 5.88 6.36 4.48
C ASP A 100 7.07 5.85 3.66
N GLU A 101 6.78 5.00 2.67
CA GLU A 101 7.77 4.36 1.81
C GLU A 101 7.21 4.20 0.39
N PHE A 102 8.07 3.79 -0.53
CA PHE A 102 7.67 3.44 -1.89
C PHE A 102 8.38 2.17 -2.37
N MET A 103 7.73 1.45 -3.27
CA MET A 103 8.27 0.33 -4.02
C MET A 103 8.01 0.55 -5.50
N THR A 104 8.95 0.12 -6.32
CA THR A 104 8.88 0.31 -7.78
C THR A 104 8.23 -0.89 -8.44
N LYS A 105 7.40 -0.66 -9.45
CA LYS A 105 6.95 -1.69 -10.39
C LYS A 105 7.98 -1.87 -11.52
N PRO A 106 8.16 -3.09 -12.07
CA PRO A 106 7.51 -4.34 -11.68
C PRO A 106 8.00 -4.83 -10.32
N ILE A 107 7.13 -5.58 -9.62
CA ILE A 107 7.44 -6.14 -8.31
C ILE A 107 8.55 -7.19 -8.44
N ASP A 108 9.66 -6.97 -7.74
CA ASP A 108 10.73 -7.96 -7.61
C ASP A 108 10.35 -9.00 -6.55
N VAL A 109 9.82 -10.13 -7.01
CA VAL A 109 9.25 -11.20 -6.16
C VAL A 109 10.18 -11.62 -5.00
N PRO A 110 11.49 -11.86 -5.20
CA PRO A 110 12.38 -12.28 -4.12
C PRO A 110 12.57 -11.24 -3.02
N SER A 111 12.47 -9.94 -3.33
CA SER A 111 12.69 -8.87 -2.37
C SER A 111 11.40 -8.25 -1.81
N PHE A 112 10.26 -8.48 -2.47
CA PHE A 112 8.99 -7.88 -2.11
C PHE A 112 8.52 -8.21 -0.68
N VAL A 113 8.35 -9.49 -0.37
CA VAL A 113 7.90 -9.91 0.98
C VAL A 113 8.90 -9.47 2.06
N PRO A 114 10.23 -9.68 1.92
CA PRO A 114 11.20 -9.14 2.87
C PRO A 114 11.08 -7.63 3.10
N ALA A 115 10.83 -6.85 2.03
CA ALA A 115 10.67 -5.41 2.13
C ALA A 115 9.39 -5.03 2.88
N VAL A 116 8.25 -5.66 2.56
CA VAL A 116 6.97 -5.43 3.27
C VAL A 116 7.09 -5.77 4.75
N THR A 117 7.70 -6.93 5.08
CA THR A 117 7.92 -7.36 6.46
C THR A 117 8.80 -6.35 7.21
N LYS A 118 9.92 -5.92 6.62
CA LYS A 118 10.82 -4.94 7.25
C LYS A 118 10.12 -3.61 7.51
N ILE A 119 9.33 -3.13 6.55
CA ILE A 119 8.55 -1.90 6.69
C ILE A 119 7.60 -2.05 7.87
N LEU A 120 6.85 -3.14 7.95
CA LEU A 120 5.93 -3.40 9.06
C LEU A 120 6.64 -3.50 10.43
N GLU A 121 7.80 -4.15 10.49
CA GLU A 121 8.55 -4.36 11.73
C GLU A 121 9.23 -3.10 12.28
N GLY A 122 9.56 -2.11 11.44
CA GLY A 122 10.22 -0.86 11.85
C GLY A 122 9.45 0.02 12.85
N GLN A 123 8.33 -0.46 13.40
CA GLN A 123 7.48 0.18 14.43
C GLN A 123 7.59 -0.55 15.78
N ARG A 124 8.39 -1.63 15.88
CA ARG A 124 8.60 -2.36 17.14
C ARG A 124 9.77 -1.83 17.99
N GLY A 125 10.30 -0.65 17.67
CA GLY A 125 11.36 0.03 18.41
C GLY A 125 10.83 1.16 19.28
#